data_AF-A0A1J4K6F8-F1
#
_entry.id   AF-A0A1J4K6F8-F1
#
_cell.length_a   1.000
_cell.length_b   1.000
_cell.length_c   1.000
_cell.angle_alpha   90.00
_cell.angle_beta   90.00
_cell.angle_gamma   90.00
#
_symmetry.space_group_name_H-M   'P 1'
#
loop_
_entity.id
_entity.type
_entity.pdbx_description
1 polymer ?
#
loop_
_entity_poly.entity_id
_entity_poly.type
_entity_poly.pdbx_seq_one_letter_code
_entity_poly.pdbx_strand_id
1 'polypeptide(L)'
;MNEPRTPAEEAVWNKILQSKIQQAMQDSPLTPINEIIADTYKDYLEQKWVCLIDTEKPHFTIDQYREFGNSFGPDLTAIPRERFDMKYFKKNGPHKKKALSAYNYFIMAKKDEGVKINMAELSVEWMQLSPEEKAKYKNYGEKKEMK
;
A
#
# COMPACT_ATOMS: atom_id res chain seq x y z
N MET A 1 19.20 -23.85 -8.71
CA MET A 1 18.29 -23.23 -9.70
C MET A 1 18.53 -21.74 -9.63
N ASN A 2 18.95 -21.08 -10.72
CA ASN A 2 19.07 -19.63 -10.76
C ASN A 2 17.71 -19.07 -11.17
N GLU A 3 16.98 -18.50 -10.21
CA GLU A 3 15.77 -17.75 -10.53
C GLU A 3 16.12 -16.56 -11.44
N PRO A 4 15.28 -16.24 -12.43
CA PRO A 4 15.49 -15.07 -13.27
C PRO A 4 15.40 -13.80 -12.41
N ARG A 5 16.38 -12.91 -12.54
CA ARG A 5 16.41 -11.62 -11.83
C ARG A 5 15.27 -10.73 -12.30
N THR A 6 14.68 -9.97 -11.38
CA THR A 6 13.72 -8.91 -11.71
C THR A 6 14.42 -7.73 -12.40
N PRO A 7 13.69 -6.85 -13.12
CA PRO A 7 14.29 -5.66 -13.74
C PRO A 7 15.02 -4.74 -12.74
N ALA A 8 14.52 -4.64 -11.51
CA ALA A 8 15.16 -3.85 -10.45
C ALA A 8 16.47 -4.50 -9.97
N GLU A 9 16.48 -5.82 -9.79
CA GLU A 9 17.67 -6.59 -9.44
C GLU A 9 18.73 -6.53 -10.56
N GLU A 10 18.30 -6.53 -11.82
CA GLU A 10 19.19 -6.39 -12.97
C GLU A 10 19.83 -4.98 -13.03
N ALA A 11 19.08 -3.93 -12.72
CA ALA A 11 19.61 -2.57 -12.64
C ALA A 11 20.69 -2.44 -11.55
N VAL A 12 20.46 -2.99 -10.36
CA VAL A 12 21.45 -2.99 -9.26
C VAL A 12 22.67 -3.82 -9.64
N TRP A 13 22.47 -5.01 -10.21
CA TRP A 13 23.55 -5.86 -10.71
C TRP A 13 24.45 -5.12 -11.71
N ASN A 14 23.85 -4.53 -12.75
CA ASN A 14 24.59 -3.83 -13.80
C ASN A 14 25.36 -2.63 -13.25
N LYS A 15 24.79 -1.91 -12.28
CA LYS A 15 25.47 -0.79 -11.62
C LYS A 15 26.73 -1.24 -10.87
N ILE A 16 26.63 -2.31 -10.08
CA ILE A 16 27.77 -2.84 -9.32
C ILE A 16 28.84 -3.37 -10.29
N LEU A 17 28.42 -4.15 -11.29
CA LEU A 17 29.33 -4.72 -12.28
C LEU A 17 30.11 -3.64 -13.02
N GLN A 18 29.42 -2.60 -13.52
CA GLN A 18 30.07 -1.50 -14.22
C GLN A 18 31.07 -0.75 -13.32
N SER A 19 30.71 -0.51 -12.06
CA SER A 19 31.60 0.13 -11.09
C SER A 19 32.86 -0.70 -10.87
N LYS A 20 32.74 -2.02 -10.73
CA LYS A 20 33.87 -2.93 -10.51
C LYS A 20 34.76 -3.05 -11.75
N ILE A 21 34.16 -3.09 -12.94
CA ILE A 21 34.91 -3.07 -14.20
C ILE A 21 35.70 -1.77 -14.32
N GLN A 22 35.08 -0.62 -14.05
CA GLN A 22 35.78 0.67 -14.09
C GLN A 22 36.94 0.72 -13.08
N GLN A 23 36.72 0.23 -11.86
CA GLN A 23 37.76 0.17 -10.85
C GLN A 23 38.90 -0.77 -11.25
N ALA A 24 38.59 -1.97 -11.75
CA ALA A 24 39.60 -2.91 -12.23
C ALA A 24 40.39 -2.35 -13.41
N MET A 25 39.75 -1.61 -14.33
CA MET A 25 40.45 -0.94 -15.44
C MET A 25 41.44 0.14 -14.97
N GLN A 26 41.17 0.80 -13.84
CA GLN A 26 42.04 1.84 -13.29
C GLN A 26 43.17 1.26 -12.42
N ASP A 27 42.85 0.30 -11.55
CA ASP A 27 43.75 -0.16 -10.50
C ASP A 27 44.51 -1.46 -10.86
N SER A 28 43.88 -2.37 -11.61
CA SER A 28 44.44 -3.69 -11.93
C SER A 28 43.84 -4.26 -13.22
N PRO A 29 44.30 -3.81 -14.40
CA PRO A 29 43.71 -4.17 -15.69
C PRO A 29 43.94 -5.65 -16.09
N LEU A 30 44.78 -6.38 -15.36
CA LEU A 30 45.07 -7.80 -15.60
C LEU A 30 44.12 -8.75 -14.85
N THR A 31 43.20 -8.21 -14.03
CA THR A 31 42.28 -9.01 -13.23
C THR A 31 41.32 -9.79 -14.15
N PRO A 32 41.22 -11.13 -14.01
CA PRO A 32 40.31 -11.94 -14.80
C PRO A 32 38.85 -11.51 -14.62
N ILE A 33 38.08 -11.49 -15.71
CA ILE A 33 36.65 -11.13 -15.69
C ILE A 33 35.86 -12.04 -14.72
N ASN A 34 36.25 -13.30 -14.58
CA ASN A 34 35.59 -14.24 -13.67
C ASN A 34 35.70 -13.83 -12.20
N GLU A 35 36.83 -13.25 -11.80
CA GLU A 35 37.03 -12.75 -10.43
C GLU A 35 36.15 -11.52 -10.19
N ILE A 36 36.09 -10.61 -11.17
CA ILE A 36 35.20 -9.44 -11.13
C ILE A 36 33.74 -9.85 -11.00
N ILE A 37 33.31 -10.88 -11.74
CA ILE A 37 31.93 -11.41 -11.66
C ILE A 37 31.64 -12.03 -10.29
N ALA A 38 32.59 -12.80 -9.74
CA ALA A 38 32.44 -13.42 -8.42
C ALA A 38 32.32 -12.36 -7.31
N ASP A 39 33.17 -11.33 -7.34
CA ASP A 39 33.13 -10.20 -6.41
C ASP A 39 31.85 -9.37 -6.56
N THR A 40 31.45 -9.11 -7.80
CA THR A 40 30.18 -8.43 -8.10
C THR A 40 29.00 -9.22 -7.53
N TYR A 41 29.04 -10.55 -7.59
CA TYR A 41 28.00 -11.41 -7.05
C TYR A 41 27.90 -11.33 -5.53
N LYS A 42 29.03 -11.26 -4.85
CA LYS A 42 29.06 -11.05 -3.40
C LYS A 42 28.43 -9.71 -3.03
N ASP A 43 28.87 -8.62 -3.66
CA ASP A 43 28.38 -7.26 -3.37
C ASP A 43 26.89 -7.11 -3.74
N TYR A 44 26.46 -7.77 -4.82
CA TYR A 44 25.06 -7.82 -5.20
C TYR A 44 24.20 -8.49 -4.13
N LEU A 45 24.63 -9.63 -3.56
CA LEU A 45 23.87 -10.30 -2.51
C LEU A 45 23.72 -9.42 -1.25
N GLU A 46 24.76 -8.66 -0.90
CA GLU A 46 24.72 -7.71 0.21
C GLU A 46 23.78 -6.52 -0.04
N GLN A 47 23.58 -6.13 -1.30
CA GLN A 47 22.73 -5.00 -1.69
C GLN A 47 21.37 -5.42 -2.26
N LYS A 48 21.09 -6.72 -2.39
CA LYS A 48 19.87 -7.25 -2.99
C LYS A 48 18.61 -6.71 -2.29
N TRP A 49 18.68 -6.52 -0.98
CA TRP A 49 17.57 -6.01 -0.16
C TRP A 49 17.07 -4.62 -0.61
N VAL A 50 17.92 -3.81 -1.26
CA VAL A 50 17.52 -2.50 -1.77
C VAL A 50 16.41 -2.62 -2.82
N CYS A 51 16.41 -3.69 -3.61
CA CYS A 51 15.37 -3.96 -4.60
C CYS A 51 14.01 -4.31 -3.96
N LEU A 52 14.02 -4.70 -2.67
CA LEU A 52 12.82 -5.03 -1.90
C LEU A 52 12.26 -3.81 -1.16
N ILE A 53 12.95 -2.66 -1.20
CA ILE A 53 12.44 -1.42 -0.62
C ILE A 53 11.31 -0.89 -1.51
N ASP A 54 10.12 -0.89 -0.95
CA ASP A 54 8.95 -0.30 -1.57
C ASP A 54 9.03 1.23 -1.47
N THR A 55 9.43 1.86 -2.58
CA THR A 55 9.58 3.32 -2.68
C THR A 55 8.25 4.07 -2.69
N GLU A 56 7.13 3.36 -2.92
CA GLU A 56 5.79 3.96 -2.88
C GLU A 56 5.26 4.09 -1.45
N LYS A 57 5.86 3.37 -0.49
CA LYS A 57 5.50 3.50 0.92
C LYS A 57 6.07 4.80 1.51
N PRO A 58 5.27 5.52 2.31
CA PRO A 58 5.72 6.75 2.94
C PRO A 58 6.91 6.47 3.84
N HIS A 59 7.99 7.23 3.66
CA HIS A 59 9.13 7.22 4.55
C HIS A 59 8.71 7.88 5.86
N PHE A 60 8.66 7.11 6.94
CA PHE A 60 8.35 7.67 8.25
C PHE A 60 9.56 8.42 8.79
N THR A 61 9.33 9.60 9.37
CA THR A 61 10.38 10.35 10.07
C THR A 61 10.73 9.66 11.39
N ILE A 62 11.90 9.96 11.96
CA ILE A 62 12.33 9.42 13.26
C ILE A 62 11.28 9.70 14.35
N ASP A 63 10.65 10.88 14.30
CA ASP A 63 9.61 11.28 15.25
C ASP A 63 8.35 10.45 15.08
N GLN A 64 7.93 10.18 13.83
CA GLN A 64 6.81 9.28 13.55
C GLN A 64 7.10 7.86 14.05
N TYR A 65 8.32 7.34 13.83
CA TYR A 65 8.72 6.04 14.39
C TYR A 65 8.66 5.99 15.92
N ARG A 66 9.02 7.08 16.61
CA ARG A 66 8.92 7.17 18.08
C ARG A 66 7.48 7.20 18.56
N GLU A 67 6.58 7.86 17.83
CA GLU A 67 5.13 7.83 18.12
C GLU A 67 4.56 6.42 18.00
N PHE A 68 5.00 5.63 17.00
CA PHE A 68 4.63 4.20 16.84
C PHE A 68 5.31 3.29 17.88
N GLY A 69 6.46 3.71 18.42
CA GLY A 69 7.31 3.00 19.38
C GLY A 69 6.64 2.62 20.70
N ASN A 70 5.55 3.32 21.09
CA ASN A 70 4.82 3.02 22.34
C ASN A 70 3.98 1.72 22.29
N SER A 71 3.99 1.00 21.16
CA SER A 71 3.35 -0.33 21.02
C SER A 71 4.35 -1.49 20.93
N PHE A 72 5.65 -1.24 21.09
CA PHE A 72 6.67 -2.29 21.04
C PHE A 72 6.69 -3.12 22.33
N GLY A 73 6.47 -4.42 22.19
CA GLY A 73 6.94 -5.40 23.18
C GLY A 73 8.47 -5.48 23.16
N PRO A 74 9.09 -6.08 24.19
CA PRO A 74 10.54 -6.02 24.44
C PRO A 74 11.43 -6.74 23.40
N ASP A 75 10.89 -7.16 22.26
CA ASP A 75 11.56 -8.00 21.28
C ASP A 75 11.83 -7.23 19.98
N LEU A 76 13.12 -7.07 19.66
CA LEU A 76 13.63 -6.40 18.46
C LEU A 76 13.36 -7.20 17.17
N THR A 77 12.87 -8.43 17.27
CA THR A 77 12.46 -9.27 16.13
C THR A 77 10.95 -9.23 15.87
N ALA A 78 10.16 -8.60 16.75
CA ALA A 78 8.72 -8.52 16.59
C ALA A 78 8.38 -7.50 15.48
N ILE A 79 7.92 -8.01 14.34
CA ILE A 79 7.30 -7.19 13.30
C ILE A 79 6.18 -6.37 13.96
N PRO A 80 6.13 -5.03 13.79
CA PRO A 80 5.11 -4.19 14.43
C PRO A 80 3.72 -4.72 14.11
N ARG A 81 2.88 -4.92 15.14
CA ARG A 81 1.48 -5.40 14.96
C ARG A 81 0.67 -4.50 14.02
N GLU A 82 1.07 -3.24 13.89
CA GLU A 82 0.53 -2.25 12.98
C GLU A 82 0.67 -2.63 11.50
N ARG A 83 1.69 -3.45 11.14
CA ARG A 83 1.82 -4.02 9.79
C ARG A 83 0.74 -5.05 9.46
N PHE A 84 -0.07 -5.46 10.44
CA PHE A 84 -1.23 -6.33 10.25
C PHE A 84 -2.55 -5.59 10.52
N ASP A 85 -2.48 -4.33 10.93
CA ASP A 85 -3.68 -3.54 11.21
C ASP A 85 -4.21 -2.91 9.91
N MET A 86 -5.30 -3.48 9.42
CA MET A 86 -5.99 -3.06 8.19
C MET A 86 -6.34 -1.57 8.13
N LYS A 87 -6.35 -0.85 9.26
CA LYS A 87 -6.61 0.60 9.29
C LYS A 87 -5.49 1.41 8.62
N TYR A 88 -4.25 0.93 8.63
CA TYR A 88 -3.10 1.62 8.02
C TYR A 88 -2.91 1.31 6.53
N PHE A 89 -3.43 0.17 6.05
CA PHE A 89 -3.46 -0.14 4.60
C PHE A 89 -4.52 0.64 3.83
N LYS A 90 -5.46 1.32 4.52
CA LYS A 90 -6.61 2.00 3.90
C LYS A 90 -6.45 3.51 3.73
N LYS A 91 -5.33 4.12 4.11
CA LYS A 91 -5.16 5.58 4.00
C LYS A 91 -3.89 5.90 3.23
N ASN A 92 -4.05 6.56 2.07
CA ASN A 92 -3.14 7.52 1.44
C ASN A 92 -3.24 7.58 -0.11
N GLY A 93 -4.29 7.04 -0.72
CA GLY A 93 -4.74 7.54 -2.03
C GLY A 93 -5.70 8.72 -1.84
N PRO A 94 -5.88 9.62 -2.83
CA PRO A 94 -6.99 10.56 -2.81
C PRO A 94 -8.27 9.73 -2.73
N HIS A 95 -8.86 9.65 -1.53
CA HIS A 95 -10.15 9.05 -1.33
C HIS A 95 -11.16 9.91 -2.09
N LYS A 96 -11.37 9.63 -3.37
CA LYS A 96 -12.67 9.88 -3.99
C LYS A 96 -13.64 9.15 -3.07
N LYS A 97 -14.37 9.91 -2.23
CA LYS A 97 -15.45 9.38 -1.41
C LYS A 97 -16.28 8.55 -2.39
N LYS A 98 -16.27 7.22 -2.23
CA LYS A 98 -17.06 6.36 -3.11
C LYS A 98 -18.50 6.80 -2.91
N ALA A 99 -19.12 7.31 -3.97
CA ALA A 99 -20.51 7.72 -3.93
C ALA A 99 -21.32 6.60 -3.29
N LEU A 100 -22.03 6.93 -2.22
CA LEU A 100 -22.83 5.94 -1.51
C LEU A 100 -23.91 5.42 -2.45
N SER A 101 -24.27 4.13 -2.30
CA SER A 101 -25.39 3.55 -3.03
C SER A 101 -26.70 4.24 -2.65
N ALA A 102 -27.69 4.26 -3.55
CA ALA A 102 -29.03 4.76 -3.27
C ALA A 102 -29.68 4.11 -2.03
N TYR A 103 -29.35 2.84 -1.74
CA TYR A 103 -29.79 2.15 -0.52
C TYR A 103 -29.20 2.76 0.75
N ASN A 104 -27.93 3.18 0.72
CA ASN A 104 -27.31 3.85 1.86
C ASN A 104 -27.94 5.22 2.11
N TYR A 105 -28.30 5.93 1.03
CA TYR A 105 -29.04 7.19 1.15
C TYR A 105 -30.47 7.00 1.67
N PHE A 106 -31.13 5.89 1.32
CA PHE A 106 -32.42 5.50 1.90
C PHE A 106 -32.31 5.26 3.42
N ILE A 107 -31.31 4.49 3.87
CA ILE A 107 -31.08 4.27 5.30
C ILE A 107 -30.79 5.59 6.03
N MET A 108 -30.00 6.49 5.42
CA MET A 108 -29.73 7.81 5.99
C MET A 108 -30.99 8.66 6.08
N ALA A 109 -31.86 8.66 5.07
CA ALA A 109 -33.12 9.40 5.09
C ALA A 109 -34.04 8.89 6.21
N LYS A 110 -34.18 7.57 6.35
CA LYS A 110 -34.98 6.95 7.42
C LYS A 110 -34.41 7.25 8.82
N LYS A 111 -33.09 7.32 8.95
CA LYS A 111 -32.42 7.73 10.19
C LYS A 111 -32.67 9.20 10.51
N ASP A 112 -32.62 10.09 9.52
CA ASP A 112 -32.91 11.52 9.70
C ASP A 112 -34.39 11.77 10.02
N GLU A 113 -35.28 10.88 9.56
CA GLU A 113 -36.71 10.82 9.93
C GLU A 113 -36.96 10.25 11.34
N GLY A 114 -35.91 9.81 12.06
CA GLY A 114 -36.01 9.28 13.42
C GLY A 114 -36.50 7.84 13.51
N VAL A 115 -36.54 7.10 12.40
CA VAL A 115 -36.94 5.69 12.39
C VAL A 115 -35.89 4.84 13.12
N LYS A 116 -36.33 3.99 14.05
CA LYS A 116 -35.45 3.06 14.76
C LYS A 116 -34.85 2.07 13.75
N ILE A 117 -33.53 2.06 13.62
CA ILE A 117 -32.84 1.33 12.56
C ILE A 117 -32.88 -0.17 12.85
N ASN A 118 -33.81 -0.87 12.19
CA ASN A 118 -33.74 -2.33 12.02
C ASN A 118 -33.37 -2.65 10.56
N MET A 119 -32.14 -3.14 10.35
CA MET A 119 -31.61 -3.37 8.99
C MET A 119 -32.38 -4.44 8.22
N ALA A 120 -32.99 -5.40 8.90
CA ALA A 120 -33.77 -6.45 8.25
C ALA A 120 -35.06 -5.88 7.64
N GLU A 121 -35.77 -5.04 8.38
CA GLU A 121 -37.01 -4.39 7.94
C GLU A 121 -36.74 -3.39 6.81
N LEU A 122 -35.69 -2.56 6.95
CA LEU A 122 -35.29 -1.59 5.93
C LEU A 122 -34.87 -2.26 4.61
N SER A 123 -34.28 -3.47 4.68
CA SER A 123 -33.94 -4.24 3.48
C SER A 123 -35.20 -4.72 2.75
N VAL A 124 -36.22 -5.19 3.49
CA VAL A 124 -37.51 -5.60 2.92
C VAL A 124 -38.25 -4.40 2.33
N GLU A 125 -38.30 -3.28 3.04
CA GLU A 125 -38.91 -2.03 2.57
C GLU A 125 -38.21 -1.55 1.28
N TRP A 126 -36.88 -1.62 1.22
CA TRP A 126 -36.13 -1.29 0.01
C TRP A 126 -36.44 -2.22 -1.17
N MET A 127 -36.62 -3.52 -0.94
CA MET A 127 -37.00 -4.43 -2.02
C MET A 127 -38.40 -4.12 -2.58
N GLN A 128 -39.32 -3.68 -1.74
CA GLN A 128 -40.70 -3.35 -2.10
C GLN A 128 -40.85 -2.01 -2.84
N LEU A 129 -39.90 -1.08 -2.69
CA LEU A 129 -39.92 0.20 -3.38
C LEU A 129 -39.81 0.04 -4.91
N SER A 130 -40.60 0.87 -5.61
CA SER A 130 -40.55 0.97 -7.07
C SER A 130 -39.22 1.58 -7.56
N PRO A 131 -38.81 1.33 -8.82
CA PRO A 131 -37.59 1.93 -9.37
C PRO A 131 -37.59 3.47 -9.33
N GLU A 132 -38.76 4.09 -9.49
CA GLU A 132 -38.94 5.55 -9.44
C GLU A 132 -38.68 6.11 -8.05
N GLU A 133 -39.11 5.41 -7.00
CA GLU A 133 -38.86 5.82 -5.62
C GLU A 133 -37.40 5.63 -5.23
N LYS A 134 -36.76 4.55 -5.70
CA LYS A 134 -35.32 4.31 -5.51
C LYS A 134 -34.46 5.42 -6.13
N ALA A 135 -34.90 5.97 -7.27
CA ALA A 135 -34.22 7.09 -7.92
C ALA A 135 -34.25 8.38 -7.08
N LYS A 136 -35.32 8.61 -6.28
CA LYS A 136 -35.41 9.78 -5.39
C LYS A 136 -34.31 9.78 -4.32
N TYR A 137 -33.95 8.61 -3.79
CA TYR A 137 -32.89 8.48 -2.78
C TYR A 137 -31.48 8.67 -3.35
N LYS A 138 -31.28 8.37 -4.64
CA LYS A 138 -30.04 8.71 -5.35
C LYS A 138 -29.85 10.24 -5.42
N ASN A 139 -30.91 10.97 -5.81
CA ASN A 139 -30.89 12.43 -5.91
C ASN A 139 -30.80 13.12 -4.54
N TYR A 140 -31.34 12.50 -3.49
CA TYR A 140 -31.18 12.97 -2.10
C TYR A 140 -29.71 12.99 -1.68
N GLY A 141 -28.97 11.94 -2.03
CA GLY A 141 -27.54 11.85 -1.77
C GLY A 141 -26.71 12.94 -2.45
N GLU A 142 -26.97 13.18 -3.73
CA GLU A 142 -26.28 14.22 -4.52
C GLU A 142 -26.49 15.63 -3.94
N LYS A 143 -27.68 15.93 -3.40
CA LYS A 143 -27.96 17.23 -2.75
C LYS A 143 -27.30 17.37 -1.37
N LYS A 144 -27.09 16.27 -0.64
CA LYS A 144 -26.48 16.28 0.70
C LYS A 144 -24.96 16.38 0.63
N GLU A 145 -24.34 15.86 -0.43
CA GLU A 145 -22.88 15.96 -0.66
C GLU A 145 -22.43 17.32 -1.23
N MET A 146 -23.36 18.15 -1.72
CA MET A 146 -23.08 19.53 -2.19
C MET A 146 -23.17 20.61 -1.10
N LYS A 147 -23.64 20.27 0.11
CA LYS A 147 -23.64 21.16 1.28
C LYS A 147 -22.43 20.90 2.15
#